data_AF-A0A521PQK3-F1
#
_entry.id   AF-A0A521PQK3-F1
#
_cell.length_a   1.000
_cell.length_b   1.000
_cell.length_c   1.000
_cell.angle_alpha   90.00
_cell.angle_beta   90.00
_cell.angle_gamma   90.00
#
_symmetry.space_group_name_H-M   'P 1'
#
loop_
_entity.id
_entity.type
_entity.pdbx_description
1 polymer ?
#
loop_
_entity_poly.entity_id
_entity_poly.type
_entity_poly.pdbx_seq_one_letter_code
_entity_poly.pdbx_strand_id
1 'polypeptide(L)'
;MLRRLALPILGLALAAFAGAGAARDYIVVGSTDPAIVRGQAYDSGMRLTLAPGRTVTLMHASGDLVRLRGAEGGVLLPRRQSSQADAERLAILKVIVSTDQRGPGVTRPMRTRAGLCPEPATITTLDAVVQVHQGGCSAEATQALDAWIAAHPPKDA
;
A
#
# COMPACT_ATOMS: atom_id res chain seq x y z
N MET A 1 -19.87 -12.87 -65.46
CA MET A 1 -20.14 -13.65 -64.24
C MET A 1 -19.71 -12.84 -63.04
N LEU A 2 -20.68 -12.43 -62.22
CA LEU A 2 -20.53 -11.66 -61.00
C LEU A 2 -20.06 -12.61 -59.88
N ARG A 3 -18.95 -12.32 -59.19
CA ARG A 3 -18.71 -12.94 -57.88
C ARG A 3 -17.99 -11.99 -56.93
N ARG A 4 -18.79 -11.50 -55.98
CA ARG A 4 -18.44 -10.70 -54.82
C ARG A 4 -17.49 -11.47 -53.90
N LEU A 5 -16.51 -10.79 -53.32
CA LEU A 5 -15.80 -11.12 -52.08
C LEU A 5 -15.14 -9.81 -51.62
N ALA A 6 -15.89 -8.89 -51.00
CA ALA A 6 -16.18 -8.84 -49.56
C ALA A 6 -14.89 -8.79 -48.70
N LEU A 7 -14.67 -7.60 -48.15
CA LEU A 7 -13.66 -7.17 -47.18
C LEU A 7 -13.31 -8.20 -46.10
N PRO A 8 -12.08 -8.09 -45.55
CA PRO A 8 -12.03 -7.85 -44.11
C PRO A 8 -11.14 -6.62 -43.80
N ILE A 9 -11.78 -5.46 -43.67
CA ILE A 9 -11.32 -4.40 -42.77
C ILE A 9 -11.77 -4.85 -41.38
N LEU A 10 -11.02 -5.76 -40.75
CA LEU A 10 -11.30 -6.18 -39.38
C LEU A 10 -10.02 -6.74 -38.76
N GLY A 11 -9.22 -5.86 -38.15
CA GLY A 11 -8.02 -6.34 -37.47
C GLY A 11 -7.05 -5.26 -37.04
N LEU A 12 -7.49 -4.13 -36.47
CA LEU A 12 -6.59 -3.26 -35.70
C LEU A 12 -7.35 -2.29 -34.77
N ALA A 13 -8.24 -2.83 -33.94
CA ALA A 13 -8.92 -2.04 -32.90
C ALA A 13 -8.97 -2.83 -31.57
N LEU A 14 -7.80 -3.21 -31.05
CA LEU A 14 -7.63 -3.73 -29.69
C LEU A 14 -6.33 -3.16 -29.09
N ALA A 15 -6.23 -1.83 -29.05
CA ALA A 15 -5.26 -1.12 -28.24
C ALA A 15 -5.97 0.03 -27.50
N ALA A 16 -7.11 -0.27 -26.90
CA ALA A 16 -7.78 0.63 -25.97
C ALA A 16 -7.97 -0.15 -24.66
N PHE A 17 -7.59 0.48 -23.55
CA PHE A 17 -7.50 -0.06 -22.20
C PHE A 17 -6.25 -0.88 -21.88
N ALA A 18 -5.07 -0.32 -22.16
CA ALA A 18 -4.07 -0.31 -21.09
C ALA A 18 -4.67 0.54 -19.96
N GLY A 19 -5.44 -0.11 -19.08
CA GLY A 19 -5.93 0.53 -17.87
C GLY A 19 -4.71 1.13 -17.18
N ALA A 20 -4.66 2.45 -17.09
CA ALA A 20 -3.82 3.10 -16.10
C ALA A 20 -4.27 2.50 -14.77
N GLY A 21 -3.54 1.50 -14.28
CA GLY A 21 -3.70 1.04 -12.92
C GLY A 21 -3.56 2.29 -12.10
N ALA A 22 -4.66 2.74 -11.48
CA ALA A 22 -4.63 3.84 -10.56
C ALA A 22 -3.68 3.40 -9.45
N ALA A 23 -2.42 3.80 -9.58
CA ALA A 23 -1.40 3.58 -8.58
C ALA A 23 -1.93 4.33 -7.36
N ARG A 24 -2.41 3.55 -6.39
CA ARG A 24 -2.66 4.10 -5.07
C ARG A 24 -1.30 4.61 -4.61
N ASP A 25 -1.27 5.79 -4.02
CA ASP A 25 -0.02 6.46 -3.67
C ASP A 25 0.28 6.34 -2.17
N TYR A 26 -0.77 6.17 -1.37
CA TYR A 26 -0.68 6.14 0.09
C TYR A 26 -1.39 4.93 0.66
N ILE A 27 -0.87 4.40 1.77
CA ILE A 27 -1.55 3.43 2.62
C ILE A 27 -1.69 3.95 4.05
N VAL A 28 -2.81 3.67 4.68
CA VAL A 28 -3.05 4.02 6.09
C VAL A 28 -2.22 3.09 6.97
N VAL A 29 -1.32 3.65 7.76
CA VAL A 29 -0.54 2.90 8.77
C VAL A 29 -1.03 3.15 10.19
N GLY A 30 -1.78 4.23 10.42
CA GLY A 30 -2.43 4.48 11.70
C GLY A 30 -3.56 5.49 11.53
N SER A 31 -4.62 5.36 12.32
CA SER A 31 -5.75 6.29 12.32
C SER A 31 -6.34 6.37 13.72
N THR A 32 -6.76 7.57 14.12
CA THR A 32 -7.61 7.76 15.31
C THR A 32 -9.09 7.75 14.97
N ASP A 33 -9.46 7.76 13.68
CA ASP A 33 -10.83 7.63 13.20
C ASP A 33 -11.18 6.14 12.96
N PRO A 34 -12.21 5.58 13.62
CA PRO A 34 -12.61 4.19 13.44
C PRO A 34 -13.19 3.88 12.05
N ALA A 35 -13.61 4.89 11.28
CA ALA A 35 -14.07 4.69 9.91
C ALA A 35 -12.92 4.40 8.93
N ILE A 36 -11.69 4.78 9.30
CA ILE A 36 -10.51 4.60 8.46
C ILE A 36 -9.71 3.41 8.96
N VAL A 37 -9.71 2.36 8.15
CA VAL A 37 -9.09 1.08 8.48
C VAL A 37 -7.61 1.08 8.08
N ARG A 38 -6.74 0.56 8.95
CA ARG A 38 -5.31 0.36 8.66
C ARG A 38 -5.12 -0.56 7.44
N GLY A 39 -4.26 -0.16 6.51
CA GLY A 39 -4.04 -0.85 5.23
C GLY A 39 -4.99 -0.43 4.11
N GLN A 40 -5.93 0.50 4.35
CA GLN A 40 -6.63 1.15 3.24
C GLN A 40 -5.66 1.98 2.40
N ALA A 41 -5.90 2.01 1.08
CA ALA A 41 -5.04 2.68 0.13
C ALA A 41 -5.79 3.85 -0.55
N TYR A 42 -5.11 4.98 -0.73
CA TYR A 42 -5.67 6.20 -1.27
C TYR A 42 -4.82 6.77 -2.41
N ASP A 43 -5.48 7.46 -3.33
CA ASP A 43 -4.81 8.18 -4.42
C ASP A 43 -4.30 9.54 -3.92
N SER A 44 -3.17 10.00 -4.46
CA SER A 44 -2.68 11.34 -4.19
C SER A 44 -3.65 12.41 -4.70
N GLY A 45 -3.73 13.54 -3.99
CA GLY A 45 -4.65 14.62 -4.32
C GLY A 45 -6.14 14.34 -4.08
N MET A 46 -6.50 13.13 -3.62
CA MET A 46 -7.87 12.83 -3.22
C MET A 46 -8.23 13.56 -1.92
N ARG A 47 -9.51 13.91 -1.75
CA ARG A 47 -10.03 14.43 -0.49
C ARG A 47 -10.48 13.29 0.40
N LEU A 48 -9.89 13.18 1.59
CA LEU A 48 -10.24 12.22 2.61
C LEU A 48 -11.17 12.87 3.63
N THR A 49 -12.35 12.29 3.81
CA THR A 49 -13.27 12.71 4.86
C THR A 49 -12.70 12.27 6.21
N LEU A 50 -12.17 13.22 6.96
CA LEU A 50 -11.60 13.01 8.29
C LEU A 50 -12.16 14.06 9.23
N ALA A 51 -12.91 13.62 10.24
CA ALA A 51 -13.56 14.53 11.19
C ALA A 51 -12.54 15.41 11.95
N PRO A 52 -12.90 16.66 12.29
CA PRO A 52 -12.02 17.54 13.05
C PRO A 52 -11.59 16.89 14.38
N GLY A 53 -10.33 17.09 14.76
CA GLY A 53 -9.74 16.47 15.95
C GLY A 53 -9.28 15.02 15.76
N ARG A 54 -9.56 14.39 14.62
CA ARG A 54 -8.98 13.10 14.23
C ARG A 54 -7.69 13.29 13.43
N THR A 55 -6.90 12.23 13.39
CA THR A 55 -5.61 12.16 12.71
C THR A 55 -5.49 10.84 11.97
N VAL A 56 -4.82 10.89 10.82
CA VAL A 56 -4.44 9.70 10.07
C VAL A 56 -2.97 9.81 9.69
N THR A 57 -2.25 8.72 9.82
CA THR A 57 -0.87 8.57 9.35
C THR A 57 -0.87 7.70 8.10
N LEU A 58 -0.38 8.28 7.02
CA LEU A 58 -0.28 7.67 5.71
C LEU A 58 1.19 7.38 5.41
N MET A 59 1.46 6.24 4.76
CA MET A 59 2.78 5.87 4.26
C MET A 59 2.75 5.85 2.74
N HIS A 60 3.70 6.54 2.13
CA HIS A 60 3.99 6.45 0.70
C HIS A 60 4.90 5.24 0.42
N ALA A 61 4.90 4.75 -0.81
CA ALA A 61 5.75 3.63 -1.24
C ALA A 61 7.26 3.88 -1.04
N SER A 62 7.68 5.15 -1.06
CA SER A 62 9.06 5.58 -0.79
C SER A 62 9.47 5.46 0.68
N GLY A 63 8.51 5.19 1.57
CA GLY A 63 8.71 5.22 3.02
C GLY A 63 8.36 6.55 3.67
N ASP A 64 8.00 7.58 2.92
CA ASP A 64 7.60 8.83 3.55
C ASP A 64 6.30 8.66 4.35
N LEU A 65 6.35 9.05 5.62
CA LEU A 65 5.21 9.06 6.52
C LEU A 65 4.65 10.48 6.61
N VAL A 66 3.35 10.62 6.40
CA VAL A 66 2.63 11.89 6.46
C VAL A 66 1.49 11.76 7.45
N ARG A 67 1.39 12.70 8.40
CA ARG A 67 0.28 12.80 9.34
C ARG A 67 -0.64 13.93 8.91
N LEU A 68 -1.89 13.58 8.66
CA LEU A 68 -2.96 14.52 8.31
C LEU A 68 -3.87 14.72 9.52
N ARG A 69 -4.29 15.97 9.74
CA ARG A 69 -5.27 16.35 10.76
C ARG A 69 -6.61 16.64 10.12
N GLY A 70 -7.66 16.03 10.65
CA GLY A 70 -9.03 16.21 10.19
C GLY A 70 -9.48 17.66 10.27
N ALA A 71 -10.28 18.05 9.30
CA ALA A 71 -10.81 19.39 9.16
C ALA A 71 -12.27 19.32 8.70
N GLU A 72 -13.05 20.37 9.00
CA GLU A 72 -14.39 20.50 8.46
C GLU A 72 -14.32 20.55 6.93
N GLY A 73 -14.97 19.59 6.26
CA GLY A 73 -14.89 19.42 4.81
C GLY A 73 -13.83 18.42 4.32
N GLY A 74 -13.09 17.77 5.23
CA GLY A 74 -12.08 16.76 4.90
C GLY A 74 -10.72 17.34 4.51
N VAL A 75 -9.73 16.46 4.35
CA VAL A 75 -8.33 16.83 4.13
C VAL A 75 -7.91 16.41 2.74
N LEU A 76 -7.19 17.28 2.02
CA LEU A 76 -6.60 16.91 0.74
C LEU A 76 -5.29 16.16 0.97
N LEU A 77 -5.17 14.98 0.35
CA LEU A 77 -3.92 14.23 0.35
C LEU A 77 -2.86 14.99 -0.46
N PRO A 78 -1.59 14.99 -0.03
CA PRO A 78 -0.51 15.58 -0.80
C PRO A 78 -0.47 14.98 -2.21
N ARG A 79 -0.28 15.84 -3.22
CA ARG A 79 -0.07 15.40 -4.59
C ARG A 79 1.39 14.98 -4.74
N ARG A 80 1.60 13.72 -5.07
CA ARG A 80 2.92 13.17 -5.35
C ARG A 80 2.81 12.20 -6.51
N GLN A 81 3.73 12.28 -7.47
CA GLN A 81 3.83 11.28 -8.53
C GLN A 81 4.51 10.03 -7.97
N SER A 82 3.83 8.89 -8.11
CA SER A 82 4.42 7.56 -7.91
C SER A 82 4.95 7.03 -9.23
N SER A 83 6.04 6.26 -9.16
CA SER A 83 6.52 5.45 -10.28
C SER A 83 5.80 4.10 -10.33
N GLN A 84 5.94 3.36 -11.43
CA GLN A 84 5.40 2.00 -11.51
C GLN A 84 6.01 1.05 -10.46
N ALA A 85 7.31 1.20 -10.16
CA ALA A 85 8.00 0.44 -9.12
C ALA A 85 7.45 0.74 -7.72
N ASP A 86 7.07 2.00 -7.47
CA ASP A 86 6.43 2.41 -6.22
C ASP A 86 5.05 1.76 -6.05
N ALA A 87 4.28 1.66 -7.13
CA ALA A 87 2.96 1.03 -7.09
C ALA A 87 3.04 -0.46 -6.71
N GLU A 88 4.03 -1.19 -7.25
CA GLU A 88 4.27 -2.61 -6.92
C GLU A 88 4.72 -2.79 -5.46
N ARG A 89 5.67 -1.96 -5.01
CA ARG A 89 6.10 -1.96 -3.60
C ARG A 89 4.94 -1.65 -2.66
N LEU A 90 4.10 -0.66 -2.99
CA LEU A 90 2.95 -0.29 -2.18
C LEU A 90 1.92 -1.43 -2.10
N ALA A 91 1.72 -2.18 -3.19
CA ALA A 91 0.83 -3.34 -3.18
C ALA A 91 1.29 -4.39 -2.16
N ILE A 92 2.60 -4.63 -2.05
CA ILE A 92 3.16 -5.56 -1.05
C ILE A 92 3.03 -4.99 0.36
N LEU A 93 3.41 -3.72 0.56
CA LEU A 93 3.29 -3.06 1.87
C LEU A 93 1.84 -3.03 2.35
N LYS A 94 0.87 -2.83 1.45
CA LYS A 94 -0.56 -2.93 1.76
C LYS A 94 -0.93 -4.29 2.33
N VAL A 95 -0.45 -5.37 1.70
CA VAL A 95 -0.71 -6.74 2.20
C VAL A 95 -0.12 -6.90 3.60
N ILE A 96 1.14 -6.50 3.82
CA ILE A 96 1.79 -6.57 5.14
C ILE A 96 0.98 -5.81 6.19
N VAL A 97 0.66 -4.54 5.93
CA VAL A 97 -0.08 -3.66 6.85
C VAL A 97 -1.51 -4.15 7.11
N SER A 98 -2.18 -4.71 6.11
CA SER A 98 -3.53 -5.25 6.27
C SER A 98 -3.57 -6.57 7.05
N THR A 99 -2.48 -7.35 7.06
CA THR A 99 -2.42 -8.63 7.79
C THR A 99 -2.33 -8.49 9.31
N ASP A 100 -2.03 -7.30 9.81
CA ASP A 100 -2.02 -6.91 11.24
C ASP A 100 -3.43 -6.86 11.87
N GLN A 101 -4.50 -6.89 11.05
CA GLN A 101 -5.88 -6.88 11.57
C GLN A 101 -6.34 -8.19 12.22
N ARG A 102 -5.51 -9.23 12.26
CA ARG A 102 -5.78 -10.44 13.05
C ARG A 102 -5.27 -10.19 14.46
N GLY A 103 -6.19 -9.84 15.35
CA GLY A 103 -5.92 -9.37 16.71
C GLY A 103 -4.95 -10.21 17.57
N PRO A 104 -4.55 -9.65 18.72
CA PRO A 104 -3.57 -10.27 19.62
C PRO A 104 -4.10 -11.63 20.10
N GLY A 105 -3.50 -12.71 19.60
CA GLY A 105 -3.92 -14.08 19.96
C GLY A 105 -3.81 -15.11 18.84
N VAL A 106 -3.56 -14.70 17.58
CA VAL A 106 -3.28 -15.65 16.50
C VAL A 106 -1.77 -15.98 16.51
N THR A 107 -1.39 -17.02 17.25
CA THR A 107 -0.06 -17.64 17.13
C THR A 107 0.09 -18.25 15.74
N ARG A 108 0.71 -17.50 14.82
CA ARG A 108 1.10 -18.04 13.50
C ARG A 108 2.22 -19.05 13.67
N PRO A 109 2.20 -20.17 12.93
CA PRO A 109 3.27 -21.15 12.99
C PRO A 109 4.59 -20.53 12.54
N MET A 110 5.57 -20.56 13.42
CA MET A 110 6.96 -20.16 13.23
C MET A 110 7.68 -21.19 12.35
N ARG A 111 7.29 -21.33 11.08
CA ARG A 111 7.98 -22.19 10.10
C ARG A 111 7.57 -21.89 8.66
N THR A 112 8.57 -21.57 7.84
CA THR A 112 8.48 -21.70 6.37
C THR A 112 9.44 -22.79 5.88
N ARG A 113 9.29 -23.13 4.59
CA ARG A 113 9.83 -24.32 3.91
C ARG A 113 11.36 -24.34 3.72
N ALA A 114 12.12 -23.39 4.28
CA ALA A 114 13.54 -23.22 3.92
C ALA A 114 14.50 -22.70 5.01
N GLY A 115 14.07 -22.38 6.24
CA GLY A 115 15.00 -21.89 7.26
C GLY A 115 14.38 -20.84 8.18
N LEU A 116 15.12 -20.52 9.23
CA LEU A 116 14.73 -19.58 10.30
C LEU A 116 14.41 -18.19 9.71
N CYS A 117 13.27 -17.61 10.10
CA CYS A 117 12.97 -16.22 9.79
C CYS A 117 13.96 -15.29 10.52
N PRO A 118 14.45 -14.23 9.87
CA PRO A 118 15.37 -13.30 10.50
C PRO A 118 14.69 -12.58 11.66
N GLU A 119 15.49 -12.22 12.67
CA GLU A 119 14.99 -11.46 13.81
C GLU A 119 14.50 -10.07 13.37
N PRO A 120 13.27 -9.66 13.72
CA PRO A 120 12.68 -8.39 13.28
C PRO A 120 13.54 -7.17 13.58
N ALA A 121 14.24 -7.16 14.72
CA ALA A 121 15.11 -6.06 15.15
C ALA A 121 16.29 -5.81 14.20
N THR A 122 16.68 -6.80 13.39
CA THR A 122 17.76 -6.67 12.41
C THR A 122 17.29 -6.09 11.07
N ILE A 123 15.97 -6.02 10.85
CA ILE A 123 15.36 -5.56 9.60
C ILE A 123 15.08 -4.05 9.72
N THR A 124 16.03 -3.23 9.27
CA THR A 124 15.97 -1.77 9.46
C THR A 124 15.51 -0.99 8.21
N THR A 125 15.33 -1.66 7.07
CA THR A 125 14.95 -1.02 5.80
C THR A 125 13.63 -1.57 5.25
N LEU A 126 12.85 -0.73 4.56
CA LEU A 126 11.58 -1.12 3.95
C LEU A 126 11.75 -2.20 2.87
N ASP A 127 12.82 -2.14 2.08
CA ASP A 127 13.09 -3.17 1.07
C ASP A 127 13.41 -4.52 1.74
N ALA A 128 14.11 -4.54 2.87
CA ALA A 128 14.36 -5.77 3.64
C ALA A 128 13.05 -6.32 4.23
N VAL A 129 12.15 -5.47 4.73
CA VAL A 129 10.80 -5.86 5.17
C VAL A 129 10.04 -6.57 4.03
N VAL A 130 10.06 -5.98 2.83
CA VAL A 130 9.41 -6.56 1.64
C VAL A 130 10.03 -7.90 1.26
N GLN A 131 11.36 -8.01 1.25
CA GLN A 131 12.07 -9.27 0.95
C GLN A 131 11.72 -10.38 1.95
N VAL A 132 11.68 -10.06 3.24
CA VAL A 132 11.33 -11.01 4.31
C VAL A 132 9.88 -11.48 4.17
N HIS A 133 8.96 -10.58 3.80
CA HIS A 133 7.58 -10.95 3.50
C HIS A 133 7.49 -11.90 2.28
N GLN A 134 8.20 -11.60 1.20
CA GLN A 134 8.26 -12.45 0.00
C GLN A 134 8.90 -13.82 0.28
N GLY A 135 9.83 -13.89 1.23
CA GLY A 135 10.41 -15.14 1.76
C GLY A 135 9.44 -15.97 2.61
N GLY A 136 8.22 -15.48 2.85
CA GLY A 136 7.15 -16.15 3.60
C GLY A 136 7.12 -15.82 5.10
N CYS A 137 8.03 -14.98 5.59
CA CYS A 137 8.12 -14.56 7.00
C CYS A 137 7.21 -13.35 7.27
N SER A 138 5.90 -13.57 7.13
CA SER A 138 4.90 -12.49 7.20
C SER A 138 4.78 -11.84 8.58
N ALA A 139 4.99 -12.60 9.66
CA ALA A 139 4.89 -12.09 11.02
C ALA A 139 6.06 -11.16 11.37
N GLU A 140 7.27 -11.59 11.03
CA GLU A 140 8.51 -10.85 11.24
C GLU A 140 8.55 -9.58 10.38
N ALA A 141 8.10 -9.66 9.13
CA ALA A 141 7.95 -8.50 8.26
C ALA A 141 6.96 -7.48 8.83
N THR A 142 5.86 -7.92 9.44
CA THR A 142 4.88 -7.01 10.07
C THR A 142 5.49 -6.32 11.29
N GLN A 143 6.14 -7.09 12.18
CA GLN A 143 6.80 -6.54 13.38
C GLN A 143 7.91 -5.56 13.02
N ALA A 144 8.74 -5.89 12.02
CA ALA A 144 9.78 -5.00 11.54
C ALA A 144 9.20 -3.73 10.92
N LEU A 145 8.08 -3.82 10.18
CA LEU A 145 7.41 -2.65 9.62
C LEU A 145 6.84 -1.73 10.72
N ASP A 146 6.22 -2.30 11.76
CA ASP A 146 5.72 -1.53 12.90
C ASP A 146 6.84 -0.84 13.66
N ALA A 147 7.94 -1.55 13.91
CA ALA A 147 9.13 -0.96 14.52
C ALA A 147 9.72 0.16 13.66
N TRP A 148 9.75 -0.03 12.34
CA TRP A 148 10.19 0.98 11.39
C TRP A 148 9.30 2.23 11.45
N ILE A 149 7.98 2.07 11.43
CA ILE A 149 7.03 3.18 11.52
C ILE A 149 7.16 3.91 12.87
N ALA A 150 7.34 3.18 13.97
CA ALA A 150 7.52 3.77 15.30
C ALA A 150 8.84 4.57 15.42
N ALA A 151 9.90 4.12 14.73
CA ALA A 151 11.19 4.81 14.71
C ALA A 151 11.22 6.05 13.80
N HIS A 152 10.31 6.16 12.83
CA HIS A 152 10.27 7.26 11.86
C HIS A 152 9.11 8.22 12.15
N PRO A 153 9.38 9.46 12.60
CA PRO A 153 8.32 10.41 12.87
C PRO A 153 7.62 10.83 11.56
N PRO A 154 6.28 10.86 11.53
CA PRO A 154 5.56 11.34 10.37
C PRO A 154 5.72 12.85 10.22
N LYS A 155 5.79 13.32 8.98
CA LYS A 155 5.78 14.75 8.66
C LYS A 155 4.36 15.28 8.77
N ASP A 156 4.17 16.39 9.46
CA ASP A 156 2.87 17.06 9.53
C ASP A 156 2.58 17.76 8.19
N ALA A 157 1.41 17.46 7.63
CA ALA A 157 0.90 18.10 6.42
C ALA A 157 -0.47 18.76 6.66
#